data_AF-A0A6A1UII9-F1
#
_entry.id   AF-A0A6A1UII9-F1
#
_cell.length_a   1.000
_cell.length_b   1.000
_cell.length_c   1.000
_cell.angle_alpha   90.00
_cell.angle_beta   90.00
_cell.angle_gamma   90.00
#
_symmetry.space_group_name_H-M   'P 1'
#
loop_
_entity.id
_entity.type
_entity.pdbx_description
1 polymer ?
#
loop_
_entity_poly.entity_id
_entity_poly.type
_entity_poly.pdbx_seq_one_letter_code
_entity_poly.pdbx_strand_id
1 'polypeptide(L)'
;MKTYGDLGYKCMGKIGGYLTEFLILMSQAGGSVAYLVFIGQNLSSIFHGYGLTLASAIFLLVPIEIVLSWVGSLSALAPFSIFADTCNALAMAVVVKENIQKVLGGEFSFRDRMIITSNLEGLSFAGGMAVFCFGGFGMTLALETSMKERSTFLKLLAKTFTGITLVYVLFGFSGYMAYGDNTKEIVTLNLPHNWWAIAVQVGLCLGLIFTFPLMVQPINEIVEGNLCKSTWFQKFQHNSDCSTTRIKKCAVYMSRATLVVCLAVLASCVPGFGVFASLVGSTLCALISFVLPATFHLILFGSSLHFWQGALDFLILSCGLIFAAYGTCKTVLGV
;
A
#
# COMPACT_ATOMS: atom_id res chain seq x y z
N MET A 1 -0.54 -14.80 19.83
CA MET A 1 -0.61 -13.44 19.29
C MET A 1 -1.13 -13.58 17.88
N LYS A 2 -2.23 -12.90 17.53
CA LYS A 2 -2.83 -13.05 16.21
C LYS A 2 -2.66 -11.79 15.36
N THR A 3 -2.41 -10.64 15.99
CA THR A 3 -2.23 -9.36 15.30
C THR A 3 -0.97 -8.65 15.76
N TYR A 4 -0.52 -7.68 14.95
CA TYR A 4 0.62 -6.83 15.30
C TYR A 4 0.28 -5.87 16.45
N GLY A 5 -1.01 -5.50 16.62
CA GLY A 5 -1.50 -4.76 17.78
C GLY A 5 -1.31 -5.50 19.11
N ASP A 6 -1.51 -6.83 19.12
CA ASP A 6 -1.23 -7.66 20.31
C ASP A 6 0.26 -7.61 20.70
N LEU A 7 1.15 -7.54 19.70
CA LEU A 7 2.59 -7.44 19.93
C LEU A 7 2.95 -6.08 20.56
N GLY A 8 2.38 -4.99 20.04
CA GLY A 8 2.51 -3.66 20.63
C GLY A 8 1.99 -3.60 22.06
N TYR A 9 0.86 -4.26 22.33
CA TYR A 9 0.31 -4.37 23.69
C TYR A 9 1.25 -5.08 24.65
N LYS A 10 1.87 -6.17 24.20
CA LYS A 10 2.81 -6.94 25.03
C LYS A 10 4.09 -6.16 25.34
N CYS A 11 4.60 -5.39 24.40
CA CYS A 11 5.88 -4.68 24.57
C CYS A 11 5.71 -3.40 25.39
N MET A 12 4.69 -2.59 25.11
CA MET A 12 4.55 -1.22 25.63
C MET A 12 3.21 -1.00 26.37
N GLY A 13 2.49 -2.08 26.68
CA GLY A 13 1.17 -2.01 27.33
C GLY A 13 0.10 -1.41 26.43
N LYS A 14 -0.97 -0.89 27.05
CA LYS A 14 -2.14 -0.33 26.35
C LYS A 14 -1.78 0.72 25.30
N ILE A 15 -0.87 1.63 25.63
CA ILE A 15 -0.49 2.75 24.74
C ILE A 15 0.16 2.23 23.46
N GLY A 16 1.11 1.30 23.56
CA GLY A 16 1.76 0.75 22.37
C GLY A 16 0.85 -0.11 21.51
N GLY A 17 -0.10 -0.83 22.13
CA GLY A 17 -1.14 -1.55 21.40
C GLY A 17 -1.96 -0.60 20.52
N TYR A 18 -2.52 0.46 21.11
CA TYR A 18 -3.30 1.46 20.37
C TYR A 18 -2.48 2.22 19.32
N LEU A 19 -1.25 2.60 19.64
CA LEU A 19 -0.35 3.26 18.67
C LEU A 19 -0.07 2.37 17.46
N THR A 20 0.19 1.10 17.69
CA THR A 20 0.48 0.12 16.63
C THR A 20 -0.73 -0.09 15.73
N GLU A 21 -1.91 -0.29 16.32
CA GLU A 21 -3.16 -0.42 15.56
C GLU A 21 -3.46 0.86 14.75
N PHE A 22 -3.27 2.04 15.34
CA PHE A 22 -3.45 3.32 14.67
C PHE A 22 -2.52 3.50 13.48
N LEU A 23 -1.23 3.20 13.64
CA LEU A 23 -0.24 3.30 12.56
C LEU A 23 -0.59 2.36 11.41
N ILE A 24 -0.93 1.10 11.71
CA ILE A 24 -1.34 0.12 10.69
C ILE A 24 -2.59 0.59 9.96
N LEU A 25 -3.60 1.06 10.70
CA LEU A 25 -4.84 1.57 10.13
C LEU A 25 -4.56 2.72 9.15
N MET A 26 -3.77 3.71 9.57
CA MET A 26 -3.41 4.86 8.74
C MET A 26 -2.57 4.47 7.52
N SER A 27 -1.60 3.58 7.67
CA SER A 27 -0.76 3.12 6.56
C SER A 27 -1.56 2.35 5.52
N GLN A 28 -2.48 1.48 5.94
CA GLN A 28 -3.31 0.72 5.01
C GLN A 28 -4.37 1.62 4.36
N ALA A 29 -4.94 2.56 5.09
CA ALA A 29 -5.82 3.59 4.51
C ALA A 29 -5.06 4.40 3.44
N GLY A 30 -3.82 4.80 3.72
CA GLY A 30 -2.95 5.47 2.75
C GLY A 30 -2.73 4.63 1.49
N GLY A 31 -2.43 3.35 1.62
CA GLY A 31 -2.29 2.46 0.46
C GLY A 31 -3.58 2.29 -0.35
N SER A 32 -4.72 2.13 0.32
CA SER A 32 -6.04 2.07 -0.34
C SER A 32 -6.40 3.37 -1.08
N VAL A 33 -6.09 4.53 -0.49
CA VAL A 33 -6.24 5.83 -1.15
C VAL A 33 -5.36 5.92 -2.39
N ALA A 34 -4.11 5.47 -2.32
CA ALA A 34 -3.20 5.46 -3.46
C ALA A 34 -3.73 4.58 -4.62
N TYR A 35 -4.34 3.43 -4.32
CA TYR A 35 -5.00 2.57 -5.31
C TYR A 35 -6.13 3.32 -6.02
N LEU A 36 -7.01 3.96 -5.26
CA LEU A 36 -8.12 4.74 -5.80
C LEU A 36 -7.65 5.89 -6.69
N VAL A 37 -6.62 6.64 -6.26
CA VAL A 37 -6.03 7.72 -7.06
C VAL A 37 -5.43 7.17 -8.36
N PHE A 38 -4.70 6.06 -8.31
CA PHE A 38 -4.12 5.44 -9.49
C PHE A 38 -5.20 5.06 -10.50
N ILE A 39 -6.25 4.38 -10.06
CA ILE A 39 -7.35 3.96 -10.93
C ILE A 39 -8.08 5.20 -11.48
N GLY A 40 -8.37 6.18 -10.63
CA GLY A 40 -9.03 7.43 -11.00
C GLY A 40 -8.26 8.21 -12.08
N GLN A 41 -6.95 8.34 -11.94
CA GLN A 41 -6.09 9.02 -12.93
C GLN A 41 -6.03 8.26 -14.27
N ASN A 42 -5.92 6.92 -14.24
CA ASN A 42 -5.91 6.12 -15.46
C ASN A 42 -7.27 6.17 -16.18
N LEU A 43 -8.38 6.00 -15.47
CA LEU A 43 -9.72 6.08 -16.07
C LEU A 43 -10.02 7.48 -16.61
N SER A 44 -9.69 8.55 -15.87
CA SER A 44 -9.86 9.92 -16.37
C SER A 44 -8.99 10.17 -17.61
N SER A 45 -7.79 9.58 -17.69
CA SER A 45 -6.96 9.65 -18.90
C SER A 45 -7.58 8.91 -20.09
N ILE A 46 -8.19 7.74 -19.89
CA ILE A 46 -8.83 6.95 -20.97
C ILE A 46 -10.08 7.67 -21.48
N PHE A 47 -10.89 8.24 -20.58
CA PHE A 47 -12.16 8.86 -20.90
C PHE A 47 -12.09 10.39 -20.99
N HIS A 48 -10.91 10.95 -21.25
CA HIS A 48 -10.71 12.40 -21.30
C HIS A 48 -11.66 13.08 -22.31
N GLY A 49 -12.02 12.40 -23.41
CA GLY A 49 -12.97 12.89 -24.41
C GLY A 49 -14.44 12.97 -23.96
N TYR A 50 -14.79 12.39 -22.81
CA TYR A 50 -16.16 12.39 -22.25
C TYR A 50 -16.32 13.30 -21.02
N GLY A 51 -15.29 14.07 -20.66
CA GLY A 51 -15.35 15.01 -19.52
C GLY A 51 -15.31 14.35 -18.14
N LEU A 52 -14.84 13.10 -18.03
CA LEU A 52 -14.73 12.38 -16.77
C LEU A 52 -13.60 12.98 -15.89
N THR A 53 -14.00 13.64 -14.80
CA THR A 53 -13.08 14.13 -13.75
C THR A 53 -12.53 12.98 -12.91
N LEU A 54 -11.38 13.19 -12.26
CA LEU A 54 -10.78 12.23 -11.32
C LEU A 54 -11.75 11.79 -10.24
N ALA A 55 -12.46 12.75 -9.62
CA ALA A 55 -13.45 12.45 -8.58
C ALA A 55 -14.58 11.56 -9.13
N SER A 56 -15.15 11.90 -10.29
CA SER A 56 -16.20 11.07 -10.89
C SER A 56 -15.72 9.66 -11.25
N ALA A 57 -14.47 9.49 -11.70
CA ALA A 57 -13.92 8.17 -11.98
C ALA A 57 -13.76 7.31 -10.71
N ILE A 58 -13.31 7.92 -9.60
CA ILE A 58 -13.20 7.26 -8.30
C ILE A 58 -14.59 6.86 -7.78
N PHE A 59 -15.56 7.78 -7.78
CA PHE A 59 -16.90 7.51 -7.26
C PHE A 59 -17.69 6.49 -8.09
N LEU A 60 -17.37 6.31 -9.37
CA LEU A 60 -17.92 5.24 -10.22
C LEU A 60 -17.52 3.85 -9.73
N LEU A 61 -16.33 3.71 -9.13
CA LEU A 61 -15.77 2.43 -8.65
C LEU A 61 -16.23 2.05 -7.26
N VAL A 62 -16.60 3.03 -6.43
CA VAL A 62 -17.02 2.81 -5.04
C VAL A 62 -18.06 1.69 -4.88
N PRO A 63 -19.14 1.60 -5.70
CA PRO A 63 -20.11 0.50 -5.58
C PRO A 63 -19.48 -0.88 -5.82
N ILE A 64 -18.57 -0.97 -6.80
CA ILE A 64 -17.87 -2.23 -7.14
C ILE A 64 -16.97 -2.63 -5.96
N GLU A 65 -16.20 -1.70 -5.41
CA GLU A 65 -15.33 -1.94 -4.27
C GLU A 65 -16.08 -2.27 -2.98
N ILE A 66 -17.24 -1.66 -2.74
CA ILE A 66 -18.11 -2.02 -1.61
C ILE A 66 -18.53 -3.49 -1.70
N VAL A 67 -19.00 -3.93 -2.88
CA VAL A 67 -19.41 -5.32 -3.09
C VAL A 67 -18.22 -6.27 -2.93
N LEU A 68 -17.06 -5.92 -3.49
CA LEU A 68 -15.82 -6.69 -3.35
C LEU A 68 -15.33 -6.74 -1.89
N SER A 69 -15.49 -5.66 -1.11
CA SER A 69 -15.11 -5.59 0.30
C SER A 69 -15.92 -6.53 1.20
N TRP A 70 -17.10 -6.97 0.75
CA TRP A 70 -17.94 -7.93 1.48
C TRP A 70 -17.44 -9.37 1.35
N VAL A 71 -16.51 -9.64 0.43
CA VAL A 71 -15.85 -10.95 0.32
C VAL A 71 -14.87 -11.12 1.48
N GLY A 72 -15.29 -11.85 2.52
CA GLY A 72 -14.56 -11.96 3.78
C GLY A 72 -13.46 -13.02 3.84
N SER A 73 -13.11 -13.69 2.74
CA SER A 73 -12.12 -14.77 2.74
C SER A 73 -10.92 -14.44 1.86
N LEU A 74 -9.74 -14.26 2.49
CA LEU A 74 -8.46 -14.09 1.80
C LEU A 74 -8.18 -15.27 0.84
N SER A 75 -8.54 -16.50 1.23
CA SER A 75 -8.37 -17.68 0.39
C SER A 75 -9.31 -17.69 -0.83
N ALA A 76 -10.49 -17.07 -0.73
CA ALA A 76 -11.41 -16.92 -1.87
C ALA A 76 -10.94 -15.85 -2.86
N LEU A 77 -10.15 -14.88 -2.39
CA LEU A 77 -9.56 -13.82 -3.22
C LEU A 77 -8.26 -14.23 -3.92
N ALA A 78 -7.59 -15.29 -3.46
CA ALA A 78 -6.36 -15.80 -4.06
C ALA A 78 -6.41 -16.01 -5.60
N PRO A 79 -7.43 -16.67 -6.20
CA PRO A 79 -7.50 -16.82 -7.66
C PRO A 79 -7.67 -15.48 -8.39
N PHE A 80 -8.42 -14.53 -7.81
CA PHE A 80 -8.58 -13.18 -8.38
C PHE A 80 -7.27 -12.39 -8.31
N SER A 81 -6.51 -12.55 -7.23
CA SER A 81 -5.17 -11.95 -7.10
C SER A 81 -4.19 -12.53 -8.13
N ILE A 82 -4.19 -13.85 -8.35
CA ILE A 82 -3.32 -14.48 -9.36
C ILE A 82 -3.65 -13.97 -10.76
N PHE A 83 -4.94 -13.84 -11.08
CA PHE A 83 -5.39 -13.26 -12.34
C PHE A 83 -4.95 -11.80 -12.47
N ALA A 84 -5.15 -10.98 -11.43
CA ALA A 84 -4.69 -9.61 -11.36
C ALA A 84 -3.18 -9.47 -11.56
N ASP A 85 -2.38 -10.29 -10.87
CA ASP A 85 -0.92 -10.31 -10.98
C ASP A 85 -0.45 -10.73 -12.37
N THR A 86 -1.18 -11.65 -13.02
CA THR A 86 -0.91 -12.04 -14.41
C THR A 86 -1.17 -10.88 -15.36
N CYS A 87 -2.29 -10.16 -15.19
CA CYS A 87 -2.60 -8.95 -15.94
C CYS A 87 -1.53 -7.87 -15.72
N ASN A 88 -1.09 -7.66 -14.47
CA ASN A 88 -0.03 -6.72 -14.13
C ASN A 88 1.30 -7.10 -14.79
N ALA A 89 1.68 -8.38 -14.77
CA ALA A 89 2.89 -8.87 -15.42
C ALA A 89 2.86 -8.65 -16.94
N LEU A 90 1.73 -8.95 -17.58
CA LEU A 90 1.52 -8.69 -19.01
C LEU A 90 1.58 -7.19 -19.33
N ALA A 91 0.91 -6.37 -18.52
CA ALA A 91 0.95 -4.92 -18.63
C ALA A 91 2.37 -4.37 -18.53
N MET A 92 3.14 -4.79 -17.52
CA MET A 92 4.54 -4.42 -17.37
C MET A 92 5.40 -4.88 -18.55
N ALA A 93 5.21 -6.10 -19.05
CA ALA A 93 5.95 -6.60 -20.20
C ALA A 93 5.71 -5.76 -21.47
N VAL A 94 4.46 -5.33 -21.70
CA VAL A 94 4.13 -4.42 -22.81
C VAL A 94 4.80 -3.07 -22.63
N VAL A 95 4.75 -2.48 -21.43
CA VAL A 95 5.41 -1.20 -21.14
C VAL A 95 6.92 -1.29 -21.37
N VAL A 96 7.56 -2.37 -20.91
CA VAL A 96 9.01 -2.60 -21.12
C VAL A 96 9.32 -2.78 -22.60
N LYS A 97 8.50 -3.49 -23.37
CA LYS A 97 8.67 -3.64 -24.81
C LYS A 97 8.63 -2.28 -25.52
N GLU A 98 7.62 -1.46 -25.22
CA GLU A 98 7.49 -0.10 -25.77
C GLU A 98 8.68 0.79 -25.37
N ASN A 99 9.13 0.69 -24.12
CA ASN A 99 10.32 1.40 -23.63
C ASN A 99 11.58 1.01 -24.43
N ILE A 100 11.80 -0.30 -24.66
CA ILE A 100 12.95 -0.79 -25.43
C ILE A 100 12.87 -0.34 -26.88
N GLN A 101 11.69 -0.39 -27.51
CA GLN A 101 11.51 0.06 -28.89
C GLN A 101 11.81 1.55 -29.04
N LYS A 102 11.38 2.39 -28.09
CA LYS A 102 11.72 3.80 -28.04
C LYS A 102 13.23 4.04 -27.90
N VAL A 103 13.90 3.28 -27.02
CA VAL A 103 15.36 3.39 -26.82
C VAL A 103 16.14 2.96 -28.07
N LEU A 104 15.74 1.87 -28.74
CA LEU A 104 16.39 1.36 -29.94
C LEU A 104 16.10 2.18 -31.20
N GLY A 105 15.00 2.93 -31.23
CA GLY A 105 14.59 3.79 -32.34
C GLY A 105 15.50 5.00 -32.59
N GLY A 106 16.53 5.21 -31.75
CA GLY A 106 17.54 6.24 -31.95
C GLY A 106 17.12 7.66 -31.56
N GLU A 107 15.95 7.84 -30.96
CA GLU A 107 15.49 9.13 -30.44
C GLU A 107 16.30 9.62 -29.21
N PHE A 108 17.28 8.83 -28.70
CA PHE A 108 17.91 9.09 -27.40
C PHE A 108 19.43 8.95 -27.36
N SER A 109 20.07 9.88 -26.63
CA SER A 109 21.48 9.83 -26.23
C SER A 109 21.58 9.49 -24.74
N PHE A 110 22.29 8.42 -24.40
CA PHE A 110 22.57 8.02 -23.00
C PHE A 110 23.29 9.11 -22.19
N ARG A 111 23.91 10.09 -22.85
CA ARG A 111 24.68 11.17 -22.20
C ARG A 111 23.81 12.21 -21.50
N ASP A 112 22.55 12.35 -21.87
CA ASP A 112 21.65 13.37 -21.32
C ASP A 112 20.88 12.86 -20.09
N ARG A 113 21.12 11.62 -19.63
CA ARG A 113 20.45 11.03 -18.46
C ARG A 113 21.30 11.23 -17.22
N MET A 114 20.75 11.96 -16.24
CA MET A 114 21.37 12.09 -14.93
C MET A 114 21.08 10.83 -14.11
N ILE A 115 22.07 9.93 -14.00
CA ILE A 115 21.93 8.64 -13.30
C ILE A 115 21.79 8.82 -11.79
N ILE A 116 22.36 9.90 -11.23
CA ILE A 116 22.34 10.19 -9.79
C ILE A 116 21.84 11.62 -9.63
N THR A 117 20.66 11.77 -9.02
CA THR A 117 20.19 13.10 -8.61
C THR A 117 21.18 13.69 -7.61
N SER A 118 21.67 14.89 -7.90
CA SER A 118 22.47 15.69 -6.97
C SER A 118 21.61 16.38 -5.91
N ASN A 119 20.27 16.29 -6.03
CA ASN A 119 19.33 16.89 -5.09
C ASN A 119 18.93 15.90 -3.98
N LEU A 120 19.26 16.25 -2.74
CA LEU A 120 18.89 15.52 -1.53
C LEU A 120 17.36 15.35 -1.40
N GLU A 121 16.57 16.29 -1.93
CA GLU A 121 15.11 16.21 -1.92
C GLU A 121 14.59 15.08 -2.80
N GLY A 122 15.17 14.90 -3.99
CA GLY A 122 14.80 13.80 -4.89
C GLY A 122 15.14 12.44 -4.28
N LEU A 123 16.24 12.36 -3.52
CA LEU A 123 16.63 11.15 -2.81
C LEU A 123 15.64 10.80 -1.69
N SER A 124 15.18 11.79 -0.92
CA SER A 124 14.17 11.56 0.12
C SER A 124 12.82 11.17 -0.49
N PHE A 125 12.40 11.83 -1.57
CA PHE A 125 11.18 11.46 -2.29
C PHE A 125 11.22 10.01 -2.79
N ALA A 126 12.34 9.63 -3.43
CA ALA A 126 12.55 8.27 -3.93
C ALA A 126 12.61 7.25 -2.78
N GLY A 127 13.24 7.60 -1.65
CA GLY A 127 13.24 6.77 -0.45
C GLY A 127 11.82 6.56 0.09
N GLY A 128 11.00 7.62 0.15
CA GLY A 128 9.61 7.54 0.62
C GLY A 128 8.79 6.62 -0.28
N MET A 129 8.92 6.79 -1.59
CA MET A 129 8.31 5.90 -2.58
C MET A 129 8.78 4.45 -2.43
N ALA A 130 10.08 4.22 -2.20
CA ALA A 130 10.61 2.87 -2.02
C ALA A 130 10.03 2.20 -0.76
N VAL A 131 9.99 2.91 0.37
CA VAL A 131 9.40 2.39 1.62
C VAL A 131 7.90 2.13 1.45
N PHE A 132 7.18 2.97 0.69
CA PHE A 132 5.79 2.74 0.33
C PHE A 132 5.62 1.44 -0.48
N CYS A 133 6.46 1.21 -1.50
CA CYS A 133 6.40 0.01 -2.35
C CYS A 133 6.71 -1.28 -1.60
N PHE A 134 7.59 -1.24 -0.60
CA PHE A 134 7.85 -2.37 0.30
C PHE A 134 6.89 -2.42 1.50
N GLY A 135 5.86 -1.56 1.50
CA GLY A 135 4.74 -1.64 2.42
C GLY A 135 4.03 -2.98 2.32
N GLY A 136 3.49 -3.45 3.45
CA GLY A 136 2.87 -4.78 3.54
C GLY A 136 3.03 -5.47 4.90
N PHE A 137 3.82 -4.88 5.81
CA PHE A 137 4.03 -5.37 7.18
C PHE A 137 2.72 -5.64 7.94
N GLY A 138 1.69 -4.83 7.70
CA GLY A 138 0.36 -5.01 8.31
C GLY A 138 -0.33 -6.33 7.93
N MET A 139 0.03 -6.93 6.79
CA MET A 139 -0.53 -8.20 6.31
C MET A 139 0.36 -9.42 6.60
N THR A 140 1.62 -9.23 6.99
CA THR A 140 2.61 -10.31 7.16
C THR A 140 2.12 -11.40 8.11
N LEU A 141 1.59 -11.05 9.28
CA LEU A 141 1.08 -12.03 10.26
C LEU A 141 -0.21 -12.72 9.79
N ALA A 142 -1.11 -11.99 9.13
CA ALA A 142 -2.34 -12.54 8.58
C ALA A 142 -2.04 -13.55 7.45
N LEU A 143 -1.05 -13.23 6.61
CA LEU A 143 -0.55 -14.10 5.55
C LEU A 143 0.10 -15.35 6.13
N GLU A 144 1.02 -15.22 7.09
CA GLU A 144 1.65 -16.36 7.76
C GLU A 144 0.59 -17.29 8.39
N THR A 145 -0.42 -16.71 9.05
CA THR A 145 -1.48 -17.49 9.70
C THR A 145 -2.33 -18.26 8.69
N SER A 146 -2.48 -17.72 7.48
CA SER A 146 -3.27 -18.28 6.37
C SER A 146 -2.50 -19.29 5.52
N MET A 147 -1.18 -19.43 5.70
CA MET A 147 -0.38 -20.42 4.96
C MET A 147 -0.62 -21.84 5.46
N LYS A 148 -0.66 -22.79 4.51
CA LYS A 148 -0.72 -24.23 4.80
C LYS A 148 0.48 -24.70 5.62
N GLU A 149 1.67 -24.19 5.32
CA GLU A 149 2.91 -24.53 6.03
C GLU A 149 3.62 -23.25 6.51
N ARG A 150 3.57 -22.99 7.82
CA ARG A 150 4.11 -21.74 8.40
C ARG A 150 5.64 -21.75 8.51
N SER A 151 6.26 -22.92 8.63
CA SER A 151 7.71 -23.07 8.78
C SER A 151 8.51 -22.56 7.58
N THR A 152 7.89 -22.49 6.40
CA THR A 152 8.52 -22.03 5.16
C THR A 152 8.31 -20.54 4.89
N PHE A 153 7.54 -19.83 5.73
CA PHE A 153 7.15 -18.42 5.52
C PHE A 153 8.36 -17.51 5.30
N LEU A 154 9.36 -17.55 6.17
CA LEU A 154 10.55 -16.67 6.04
C LEU A 154 11.33 -16.90 4.75
N LYS A 155 11.48 -18.17 4.32
CA LYS A 155 12.16 -18.52 3.06
C LYS A 155 11.36 -18.02 1.86
N LEU A 156 10.04 -18.14 1.90
CA LEU A 156 9.15 -17.64 0.85
C LEU A 156 9.21 -16.11 0.79
N LEU A 157 9.10 -15.45 1.95
CA LEU A 157 9.17 -14.00 2.08
C LEU A 157 10.47 -13.46 1.48
N ALA A 158 11.62 -14.03 1.84
CA ALA A 158 12.92 -13.62 1.30
C ALA A 158 13.00 -13.77 -0.23
N LYS A 159 12.49 -14.88 -0.78
CA LYS A 159 12.44 -15.10 -2.24
C LYS A 159 11.54 -14.09 -2.94
N THR A 160 10.35 -13.84 -2.39
CA THR A 160 9.40 -12.86 -2.94
C THR A 160 9.99 -11.46 -2.91
N PHE A 161 10.52 -11.01 -1.77
CA PHE A 161 11.14 -9.68 -1.64
C PHE A 161 12.32 -9.49 -2.60
N THR A 162 13.16 -10.51 -2.78
CA THR A 162 14.25 -10.48 -3.77
C THR A 162 13.70 -10.32 -5.18
N GLY A 163 12.67 -11.10 -5.55
CA GLY A 163 12.04 -11.04 -6.85
C GLY A 163 11.39 -9.69 -7.16
N ILE A 164 10.57 -9.16 -6.26
CA ILE A 164 9.91 -7.86 -6.46
C ILE A 164 10.92 -6.71 -6.52
N THR A 165 12.02 -6.77 -5.75
CA THR A 165 13.08 -5.76 -5.80
C THR A 165 13.72 -5.72 -7.17
N LEU A 166 14.04 -6.88 -7.74
CA LEU A 166 14.61 -6.99 -9.08
C LEU A 166 13.64 -6.45 -10.14
N VAL A 167 12.36 -6.78 -10.03
CA VAL A 167 11.32 -6.26 -10.94
C VAL A 167 11.21 -4.74 -10.84
N TYR A 168 11.16 -4.17 -9.63
CA TYR A 168 11.09 -2.72 -9.43
C TYR A 168 12.29 -1.98 -10.01
N VAL A 169 13.51 -2.48 -9.77
CA VAL A 169 14.73 -1.86 -10.29
C VAL A 169 14.77 -1.93 -11.81
N LEU A 170 14.50 -3.09 -12.41
CA LEU A 170 14.51 -3.25 -13.87
C LEU A 170 13.42 -2.40 -14.55
N PHE A 171 12.21 -2.43 -13.99
CA PHE A 171 11.09 -1.69 -14.54
C PHE A 171 11.30 -0.18 -14.42
N GLY A 172 11.70 0.31 -13.24
CA GLY A 172 12.02 1.71 -12.99
C GLY A 172 13.16 2.22 -13.88
N PHE A 173 14.23 1.43 -14.02
CA PHE A 173 15.34 1.74 -14.93
C PHE A 173 14.87 1.83 -16.38
N SER A 174 14.07 0.87 -16.85
CA SER A 174 13.54 0.88 -18.22
C SER A 174 12.63 2.08 -18.51
N GLY A 175 11.79 2.46 -17.54
CA GLY A 175 10.88 3.60 -17.64
C GLY A 175 11.64 4.93 -17.69
N TYR A 176 12.62 5.11 -16.80
CA TYR A 176 13.45 6.31 -16.81
C TYR A 176 14.30 6.42 -18.08
N MET A 177 14.83 5.31 -18.60
CA MET A 177 15.56 5.33 -19.86
C MET A 177 14.67 5.76 -21.03
N ALA A 178 13.42 5.30 -21.07
CA ALA A 178 12.47 5.63 -22.13
C ALA A 178 11.94 7.07 -22.09
N TYR A 179 11.60 7.60 -20.90
CA TYR A 179 10.93 8.91 -20.78
C TYR A 179 11.81 10.02 -20.20
N GLY A 180 12.92 9.68 -19.52
CA GLY A 180 13.81 10.65 -18.89
C GLY A 180 13.10 11.54 -17.88
N ASP A 181 13.37 12.84 -17.94
CA ASP A 181 12.78 13.82 -17.02
C ASP A 181 11.29 14.08 -17.29
N ASN A 182 10.75 13.61 -18.42
CA ASN A 182 9.31 13.67 -18.73
C ASN A 182 8.52 12.51 -18.11
N THR A 183 9.15 11.69 -17.27
CA THR A 183 8.47 10.56 -16.60
C THR A 183 7.43 11.08 -15.61
N LYS A 184 6.15 10.96 -15.94
CA LYS A 184 5.05 11.16 -14.98
C LYS A 184 5.11 10.18 -13.81
N GLU A 185 4.59 10.60 -12.66
CA GLU A 185 4.50 9.82 -11.41
C GLU A 185 3.85 8.43 -11.62
N ILE A 186 2.85 8.38 -12.50
CA ILE A 186 2.26 7.13 -12.98
C ILE A 186 2.74 6.88 -14.41
N VAL A 187 3.58 5.87 -14.59
CA VAL A 187 4.22 5.58 -15.89
C VAL A 187 3.21 5.28 -17.00
N THR A 188 2.05 4.71 -16.67
CA THR A 188 1.01 4.40 -17.65
C THR A 188 0.43 5.64 -18.32
N LEU A 189 0.50 6.81 -17.69
CA LEU A 189 0.07 8.08 -18.24
C LEU A 189 1.07 8.67 -19.26
N ASN A 190 2.25 8.05 -19.41
CA ASN A 190 3.22 8.40 -20.46
C ASN A 190 3.03 7.55 -21.73
N LEU A 191 2.20 6.51 -21.68
CA LEU A 191 1.93 5.68 -22.84
C LEU A 191 1.15 6.46 -23.90
N PRO A 192 1.41 6.22 -25.20
CA PRO A 192 0.62 6.82 -26.27
C PRO A 192 -0.83 6.35 -26.21
N HIS A 193 -1.77 7.16 -26.72
CA HIS A 193 -3.20 6.86 -26.67
C HIS A 193 -3.63 5.85 -27.76
N ASN A 194 -3.05 4.65 -27.72
CA ASN A 194 -3.37 3.54 -28.64
C ASN A 194 -4.13 2.42 -27.91
N TRP A 195 -4.76 1.53 -28.68
CA TRP A 195 -5.58 0.44 -28.12
C TRP A 195 -4.81 -0.45 -27.14
N TRP A 196 -3.52 -0.69 -27.40
CA TRP A 196 -2.65 -1.49 -26.54
C TRP A 196 -2.38 -0.82 -25.19
N ALA A 197 -2.06 0.48 -25.18
CA ALA A 197 -1.85 1.24 -23.95
C ALA A 197 -3.13 1.32 -23.11
N ILE A 198 -4.29 1.51 -23.75
CA ILE A 198 -5.58 1.49 -23.06
C ILE A 198 -5.82 0.11 -22.44
N ALA A 199 -5.55 -0.98 -23.16
CA ALA A 199 -5.66 -2.34 -22.61
C ALA A 199 -4.74 -2.57 -21.40
N VAL A 200 -3.52 -2.04 -21.43
CA VAL A 200 -2.56 -2.06 -20.30
C VAL A 200 -3.08 -1.27 -19.11
N GLN A 201 -3.57 -0.04 -19.33
CA GLN A 201 -4.13 0.82 -18.28
C GLN A 201 -5.35 0.16 -17.62
N VAL A 202 -6.28 -0.38 -18.42
CA VAL A 202 -7.45 -1.11 -17.93
C VAL A 202 -7.04 -2.37 -17.17
N GLY A 203 -6.07 -3.13 -17.68
CA GLY A 203 -5.55 -4.32 -17.01
C GLY A 203 -4.97 -4.03 -15.62
N LEU A 204 -4.17 -2.97 -15.49
CA LEU A 204 -3.62 -2.52 -14.21
C LEU A 204 -4.72 -2.02 -13.26
N CYS A 205 -5.71 -1.29 -13.78
CA CYS A 205 -6.87 -0.86 -12.99
C CYS A 205 -7.67 -2.05 -12.45
N LEU A 206 -7.97 -3.04 -13.30
CA LEU A 206 -8.64 -4.27 -12.89
C LEU A 206 -7.83 -5.03 -11.83
N GLY A 207 -6.51 -5.08 -12.00
CA GLY A 207 -5.63 -5.70 -11.02
C GLY A 207 -5.72 -5.05 -9.64
N LEU A 208 -5.73 -3.71 -9.59
CA LEU A 208 -5.91 -2.96 -8.34
C LEU A 208 -7.31 -3.14 -7.75
N ILE A 209 -8.37 -3.18 -8.56
CA ILE A 209 -9.75 -3.41 -8.09
C ILE A 209 -9.86 -4.78 -7.39
N PHE A 210 -9.26 -5.83 -7.95
CA PHE A 210 -9.31 -7.17 -7.35
C PHE A 210 -8.43 -7.32 -6.10
N THR A 211 -7.36 -6.53 -6.00
CA THR A 211 -6.45 -6.56 -4.84
C THR A 211 -6.85 -5.56 -3.74
N PHE A 212 -7.75 -4.61 -4.04
CA PHE A 212 -8.25 -3.64 -3.07
C PHE A 212 -8.87 -4.27 -1.81
N PRO A 213 -9.70 -5.34 -1.89
CA PRO A 213 -10.23 -6.03 -0.70
C PRO A 213 -9.14 -6.59 0.22
N LEU A 214 -8.03 -7.07 -0.36
CA LEU A 214 -6.89 -7.55 0.41
C LEU A 214 -6.23 -6.41 1.19
N MET A 215 -6.14 -5.24 0.58
CA MET A 215 -5.52 -4.06 1.19
C MET A 215 -6.35 -3.49 2.35
N VAL A 216 -7.68 -3.47 2.23
CA VAL A 216 -8.58 -3.00 3.29
C VAL A 216 -8.80 -4.02 4.41
N GLN A 217 -8.41 -5.29 4.22
CA GLN A 217 -8.66 -6.37 5.19
C GLN A 217 -8.10 -6.05 6.60
N PRO A 218 -6.84 -5.61 6.78
CA PRO A 218 -6.33 -5.30 8.12
C PRO A 218 -7.08 -4.12 8.77
N ILE A 219 -7.56 -3.17 7.96
CA ILE A 219 -8.38 -2.06 8.44
C ILE A 219 -9.71 -2.60 8.97
N ASN A 220 -10.36 -3.48 8.21
CA ASN A 220 -11.60 -4.11 8.60
C ASN A 220 -11.43 -4.95 9.87
N GLU A 221 -10.34 -5.71 10.01
CA GLU A 221 -10.06 -6.50 11.21
C GLU A 221 -9.90 -5.62 12.47
N ILE A 222 -9.20 -4.48 12.36
CA ILE A 222 -9.02 -3.53 13.46
C ILE A 222 -10.34 -2.83 13.80
N VAL A 223 -11.07 -2.34 12.80
CA VAL A 223 -12.36 -1.65 12.98
C VAL A 223 -13.40 -2.61 13.57
N GLU A 224 -13.55 -3.81 13.01
CA GLU A 224 -14.47 -4.84 13.51
C GLU A 224 -14.07 -5.30 14.92
N GLY A 225 -12.77 -5.46 15.19
CA GLY A 225 -12.26 -5.80 16.51
C GLY A 225 -12.61 -4.74 17.57
N ASN A 226 -12.47 -3.46 17.23
CA ASN A 226 -12.82 -2.35 18.12
C ASN A 226 -14.34 -2.18 18.27
N LEU A 227 -15.11 -2.39 17.20
CA LEU A 227 -16.57 -2.42 17.25
C LEU A 227 -17.09 -3.53 18.17
N CYS A 228 -16.50 -4.73 18.10
CA CYS A 228 -16.89 -5.87 18.95
C CYS A 228 -16.52 -5.66 20.43
N LYS A 229 -15.45 -4.92 20.73
CA LYS A 229 -15.03 -4.56 22.10
C LYS A 229 -15.87 -3.42 22.70
N SER A 230 -16.58 -2.66 21.88
CA SER A 230 -17.40 -1.54 22.36
C SER A 230 -18.53 -2.03 23.28
N THR A 231 -18.67 -1.39 24.44
CA THR A 231 -19.69 -1.71 25.48
C THR A 231 -21.12 -1.67 24.95
N TRP A 232 -21.37 -0.89 23.89
CA TRP A 232 -22.64 -0.85 23.17
C TRP A 232 -22.94 -2.21 22.50
N PHE A 233 -21.96 -2.79 21.81
CA PHE A 233 -22.06 -4.10 21.14
C PHE A 233 -22.11 -5.26 22.13
N GLN A 234 -21.39 -5.16 23.26
CA GLN A 234 -21.45 -6.12 24.35
C GLN A 234 -22.81 -6.12 25.07
N LYS A 235 -23.43 -4.95 25.28
CA LYS A 235 -24.81 -4.85 25.80
C LYS A 235 -25.82 -5.52 24.86
N PHE A 236 -25.65 -5.35 23.54
CA PHE A 236 -26.47 -6.05 22.54
C PHE A 236 -26.22 -7.57 22.49
N GLN A 237 -25.05 -8.05 22.91
CA GLN A 237 -24.69 -9.46 22.91
C GLN A 237 -25.35 -10.28 24.04
N HIS A 238 -25.77 -9.63 25.13
CA HIS A 238 -26.41 -10.30 26.26
C HIS A 238 -27.89 -10.66 25.99
N ASN A 239 -28.57 -10.00 25.05
CA ASN A 239 -29.91 -10.37 24.59
C ASN A 239 -29.77 -11.29 23.35
N SER A 240 -29.61 -12.58 23.60
CA SER A 240 -29.45 -13.60 22.56
C SER A 240 -30.79 -13.93 21.89
N ASP A 241 -30.99 -13.42 20.68
CA ASP A 241 -32.06 -13.81 19.78
C ASP A 241 -31.52 -13.94 18.33
N CYS A 242 -32.19 -14.74 17.48
CA CYS A 242 -31.74 -15.03 16.11
C CYS A 242 -31.60 -13.77 15.22
N SER A 243 -32.33 -12.69 15.56
CA SER A 243 -32.25 -11.36 14.94
C SER A 243 -30.91 -10.65 15.19
N THR A 244 -30.27 -10.89 16.35
CA THR A 244 -29.02 -10.25 16.76
C THR A 244 -27.86 -10.63 15.83
N THR A 245 -27.83 -11.85 15.29
CA THR A 245 -26.79 -12.30 14.34
C THR A 245 -26.87 -11.56 12.99
N ARG A 246 -28.09 -11.22 12.53
CA ARG A 246 -28.28 -10.45 11.28
C ARG A 246 -27.86 -8.99 11.45
N ILE A 247 -28.18 -8.39 12.59
CA ILE A 247 -27.80 -7.01 12.91
C ILE A 247 -26.27 -6.87 13.00
N LYS A 248 -25.59 -7.84 13.62
CA LYS A 248 -24.11 -7.87 13.67
C LYS A 248 -23.49 -7.93 12.27
N LYS A 249 -24.00 -8.82 11.39
CA LYS A 249 -23.52 -8.90 10.00
C LYS A 249 -23.79 -7.61 9.23
N CYS A 250 -24.98 -7.03 9.38
CA CYS A 250 -25.35 -5.76 8.75
C CYS A 250 -24.44 -4.62 9.22
N ALA A 251 -24.16 -4.50 10.53
CA ALA A 251 -23.27 -3.50 11.08
C ALA A 251 -21.84 -3.62 10.52
N VAL A 252 -21.33 -4.86 10.37
CA VAL A 252 -20.02 -5.12 9.74
C VAL A 252 -20.01 -4.72 8.27
N TYR A 253 -21.04 -5.11 7.49
CA TYR A 253 -21.10 -4.72 6.07
C TYR A 253 -21.24 -3.20 5.89
N MET A 254 -22.00 -2.54 6.77
CA MET A 254 -22.16 -1.08 6.77
C MET A 254 -20.86 -0.38 7.19
N SER A 255 -20.10 -0.90 8.16
CA SER A 255 -18.81 -0.32 8.53
C SER A 255 -17.81 -0.43 7.38
N ARG A 256 -17.77 -1.58 6.68
CA ARG A 256 -16.94 -1.76 5.47
C ARG A 256 -17.34 -0.80 4.36
N ALA A 257 -18.64 -0.66 4.08
CA ALA A 257 -19.11 0.27 3.05
C ALA A 257 -18.77 1.73 3.38
N THR A 258 -18.99 2.14 4.64
CA THR A 258 -18.64 3.49 5.12
C THR A 258 -17.14 3.75 4.97
N LEU A 259 -16.31 2.75 5.29
CA LEU A 259 -14.87 2.83 5.18
C LEU A 259 -14.43 3.09 3.73
N VAL A 260 -14.95 2.33 2.77
CA VAL A 260 -14.65 2.52 1.34
C VAL A 260 -15.06 3.93 0.88
N VAL A 261 -16.24 4.40 1.28
CA VAL A 261 -16.70 5.77 0.95
C VAL A 261 -15.75 6.82 1.53
N CYS A 262 -15.35 6.70 2.80
CA CYS A 262 -14.39 7.62 3.42
C CYS A 262 -13.05 7.64 2.68
N LEU A 263 -12.53 6.48 2.28
CA LEU A 263 -11.29 6.38 1.50
C LEU A 263 -11.43 7.04 0.13
N ALA A 264 -12.59 6.89 -0.53
CA ALA A 264 -12.87 7.54 -1.81
C ALA A 264 -12.95 9.07 -1.70
N VAL A 265 -13.55 9.60 -0.64
CA VAL A 265 -13.54 11.05 -0.37
C VAL A 265 -12.09 11.53 -0.19
N LEU A 266 -11.29 10.84 0.63
CA LEU A 266 -9.88 11.19 0.83
C LEU A 266 -9.09 11.15 -0.49
N ALA A 267 -9.30 10.12 -1.31
CA ALA A 267 -8.66 9.98 -2.62
C ALA A 267 -9.02 11.11 -3.58
N SER A 268 -10.25 11.62 -3.55
CA SER A 268 -10.67 12.75 -4.38
C SER A 268 -9.97 14.08 -4.02
N CYS A 269 -9.43 14.17 -2.80
CA CYS A 269 -8.68 15.33 -2.32
C CYS A 269 -7.17 15.24 -2.55
N VAL A 270 -6.67 14.12 -3.09
CA VAL A 270 -5.22 13.92 -3.28
C VAL A 270 -4.74 14.69 -4.51
N PRO A 271 -3.75 15.60 -4.37
CA PRO A 271 -3.30 16.45 -5.47
C PRO A 271 -2.41 15.71 -6.49
N GLY A 272 -1.66 14.69 -6.06
CA GLY A 272 -0.73 13.94 -6.89
C GLY A 272 -0.42 12.57 -6.26
N PHE A 273 -0.29 11.55 -7.09
CA PHE A 273 -0.09 10.18 -6.62
C PHE A 273 1.29 10.01 -5.98
N GLY A 274 2.34 10.51 -6.64
CA GLY A 274 3.72 10.36 -6.20
C GLY A 274 3.99 11.09 -4.90
N VAL A 275 3.55 12.35 -4.78
CA VAL A 275 3.68 13.13 -3.54
C VAL A 275 2.97 12.44 -2.37
N PHE A 276 1.75 11.97 -2.57
CA PHE A 276 0.98 11.28 -1.53
C PHE A 276 1.60 9.94 -1.14
N ALA A 277 1.99 9.11 -2.11
CA ALA A 277 2.62 7.82 -1.85
C ALA A 277 3.97 7.98 -1.12
N SER A 278 4.79 8.95 -1.54
CA SER A 278 6.07 9.25 -0.88
C SER A 278 5.87 9.75 0.56
N LEU A 279 4.85 10.56 0.81
CA LEU A 279 4.46 10.99 2.15
C LEU A 279 4.06 9.81 3.03
N VAL A 280 3.13 8.97 2.58
CA VAL A 280 2.67 7.80 3.34
C VAL A 280 3.85 6.86 3.63
N GLY A 281 4.71 6.64 2.63
CA GLY A 281 5.90 5.80 2.76
C GLY A 281 6.93 6.34 3.75
N SER A 282 7.31 7.60 3.61
CA SER A 282 8.31 8.24 4.47
C SER A 282 7.85 8.41 5.91
N THR A 283 6.54 8.51 6.16
CA THR A 283 5.98 8.70 7.50
C THR A 283 5.46 7.39 8.10
N LEU A 284 4.26 6.97 7.71
CA LEU A 284 3.53 5.86 8.30
C LEU A 284 4.25 4.53 8.08
N CYS A 285 4.67 4.24 6.84
CA CYS A 285 5.35 3.00 6.54
C CYS A 285 6.74 2.95 7.20
N ALA A 286 7.49 4.07 7.25
CA ALA A 286 8.77 4.13 7.97
C ALA A 286 8.63 3.87 9.47
N LEU A 287 7.61 4.44 10.13
CA LEU A 287 7.31 4.18 11.54
C LEU A 287 7.01 2.71 11.80
N ILE A 288 6.24 2.06 10.92
CA ILE A 288 5.87 0.65 11.07
C ILE A 288 7.00 -0.30 10.72
N SER A 289 7.84 0.05 9.74
CA SER A 289 8.86 -0.85 9.18
C SER A 289 10.20 -0.74 9.89
N PHE A 290 10.53 0.44 10.42
CA PHE A 290 11.81 0.70 11.09
C PHE A 290 11.64 0.93 12.59
N VAL A 291 10.76 1.85 12.99
CA VAL A 291 10.66 2.28 14.39
C VAL A 291 10.01 1.21 15.27
N LEU A 292 8.83 0.70 14.90
CA LEU A 292 8.13 -0.31 15.70
C LEU A 292 8.94 -1.61 15.91
N PRO A 293 9.52 -2.24 14.86
CA PRO A 293 10.27 -3.48 15.03
C PRO A 293 11.52 -3.30 15.89
N ALA A 294 12.29 -2.23 15.65
CA ALA A 294 13.48 -1.92 16.44
C ALA A 294 13.13 -1.66 17.91
N THR A 295 12.05 -0.90 18.16
CA THR A 295 11.55 -0.64 19.52
C THR A 295 11.13 -1.93 20.23
N PHE A 296 10.38 -2.80 19.55
CA PHE A 296 9.95 -4.08 20.13
C PHE A 296 11.13 -5.01 20.40
N HIS A 297 12.11 -5.07 19.50
CA HIS A 297 13.31 -5.89 19.68
C HIS A 297 14.14 -5.42 20.89
N LEU A 298 14.37 -4.11 21.02
CA LEU A 298 15.07 -3.52 22.16
C LEU A 298 14.34 -3.75 23.49
N ILE A 299 13.01 -3.64 23.52
CA ILE A 299 12.22 -3.86 24.74
C ILE A 299 12.20 -5.33 25.14
N LEU A 300 12.01 -6.25 24.18
CA LEU A 300 11.85 -7.68 24.46
C LEU A 300 13.18 -8.38 24.78
N PHE A 301 14.26 -7.97 24.12
CA PHE A 301 15.55 -8.67 24.19
C PHE A 301 16.67 -7.82 24.78
N GLY A 302 16.44 -6.55 25.14
CA GLY A 302 17.47 -5.58 25.51
C GLY A 302 18.50 -6.06 26.55
N SER A 303 18.09 -6.85 27.55
CA SER A 303 18.99 -7.41 28.57
C SER A 303 19.93 -8.51 28.05
N SER A 304 19.60 -9.11 26.91
CA SER A 304 20.29 -10.26 26.30
C SER A 304 20.99 -9.90 24.99
N LEU A 305 20.92 -8.65 24.54
CA LEU A 305 21.50 -8.22 23.27
C LEU A 305 23.00 -7.97 23.37
N HIS A 306 23.72 -8.40 22.34
CA HIS A 306 25.10 -8.01 22.14
C HIS A 306 25.18 -6.52 21.77
N PHE A 307 26.25 -5.82 22.19
CA PHE A 307 26.40 -4.37 21.97
C PHE A 307 26.19 -3.94 20.51
N TRP A 308 26.69 -4.74 19.56
CA TRP A 308 26.51 -4.49 18.12
C TRP A 308 25.06 -4.61 17.65
N GLN A 309 24.27 -5.54 18.20
CA GLN A 309 22.86 -5.68 17.84
C GLN A 309 22.05 -4.50 18.36
N GLY A 310 22.27 -4.11 19.62
CA GLY A 310 21.62 -2.93 20.21
C GLY A 310 21.98 -1.64 19.48
N ALA A 311 23.24 -1.48 19.04
CA ALA A 311 23.66 -0.33 18.25
C ALA A 311 22.97 -0.28 16.87
N LEU A 312 22.81 -1.43 16.19
CA LEU A 312 22.10 -1.51 14.91
C LEU A 312 20.61 -1.17 15.07
N ASP A 313 19.94 -1.70 16.10
CA ASP A 313 18.54 -1.38 16.35
C ASP A 313 18.34 0.11 16.65
N PHE A 314 19.22 0.71 17.45
CA PHE A 314 19.18 2.14 17.72
C PHE A 314 19.43 2.99 16.46
N LEU A 315 20.33 2.54 15.58
CA LEU A 315 20.57 3.17 14.29
C LEU A 315 19.34 3.10 13.37
N ILE A 316 18.69 1.94 13.29
CA ILE A 316 17.46 1.76 12.50
C ILE A 316 16.32 2.64 13.05
N LEU A 317 16.18 2.67 14.38
CA LEU A 317 15.18 3.50 15.07
C LEU A 317 15.40 4.97 14.79
N SER A 318 16.62 5.47 14.97
CA SER A 318 16.96 6.87 14.74
C SER A 318 16.82 7.27 13.27
N CYS A 319 17.28 6.43 12.34
CA CYS A 319 17.12 6.63 10.91
C CYS A 319 15.62 6.71 10.53
N GLY A 320 14.80 5.78 11.02
CA GLY A 320 13.35 5.76 10.78
C GLY A 320 12.65 7.01 11.32
N LEU A 321 13.02 7.49 12.51
CA LEU A 321 12.46 8.72 13.09
C LEU A 321 12.86 9.96 12.30
N ILE A 322 14.14 10.08 11.90
CA ILE A 322 14.62 11.19 11.07
C ILE A 322 13.89 11.19 9.74
N PHE A 323 13.73 10.03 9.12
CA PHE A 323 13.04 9.88 7.85
C PHE A 323 11.57 10.29 7.93
N ALA A 324 10.87 9.85 8.98
CA ALA A 324 9.47 10.23 9.24
C ALA A 324 9.31 11.72 9.57
N ALA A 325 10.22 12.29 10.37
CA ALA A 325 10.21 13.72 10.67
C ALA A 325 10.43 14.56 9.40
N TYR A 326 11.42 14.18 8.59
CA TYR A 326 11.71 14.87 7.33
C TYR A 326 10.52 14.80 6.35
N GLY A 327 9.94 13.62 6.15
CA GLY A 327 8.76 13.45 5.28
C GLY A 327 7.54 14.25 5.75
N THR A 328 7.31 14.31 7.07
CA THR A 328 6.23 15.12 7.66
C THR A 328 6.49 16.61 7.48
N CYS A 329 7.70 17.08 7.76
CA CYS A 329 8.06 18.50 7.62
C CYS A 329 7.90 18.99 6.18
N LYS A 330 8.35 18.21 5.19
CA LYS A 330 8.20 18.56 3.76
C LYS A 330 6.72 18.73 3.38
N THR A 331 5.89 17.80 3.82
CA THR A 331 4.44 17.85 3.56
C THR A 331 3.77 19.05 4.22
N VAL A 332 4.09 19.34 5.48
CA VAL A 332 3.50 20.47 6.22
C VAL A 332 3.96 21.81 5.66
N LEU A 333 5.19 21.89 5.17
CA LEU A 333 5.76 23.12 4.59
C LEU A 333 5.35 23.32 3.13
N GLY A 334 4.72 22.33 2.48
CA GLY A 334 4.27 22.43 1.09
C GLY A 334 5.40 22.53 0.06
N VAL A 335 6.59 22.01 0.41
CA VAL A 335 7.81 21.98 -0.44
C VAL A 335 8.22 20.54 -0.68
#